data_AF-A0A167KSU2-F1
#
_entry.id   AF-A0A167KSU2-F1
#
_cell.length_a   1.000
_cell.length_b   1.000
_cell.length_c   1.000
_cell.angle_alpha   90.00
_cell.angle_beta   90.00
_cell.angle_gamma   90.00
#
_symmetry.space_group_name_H-M   'P 1'
#
loop_
_entity.id
_entity.type
_entity.pdbx_description
1 polymer ?
#
loop_
_entity_poly.entity_id
_entity_poly.type
_entity_poly.pdbx_seq_one_letter_code
_entity_poly.pdbx_strand_id
1 'polypeptide(L)'
;MKCKLGIAFGLSLTFLTGCETTDSGSQSTTTRSGDSLEQIIADKGCDASFQCKVIAVGERLTCGGPSRYLVYSSRNVNEEDVERAAKAVTLTEQSENQNKIASEICEPVLPVQALCISNKCQSIVLK
;
A
#
# COMPACT_ATOMS: atom_id res chain seq x y z
N MET A 1 -22.79 32.48 -35.18
CA MET A 1 -24.25 32.28 -35.06
C MET A 1 -24.47 31.42 -33.80
N LYS A 2 -25.15 31.75 -32.71
CA LYS A 2 -26.02 32.85 -32.28
C LYS A 2 -25.88 32.91 -30.74
N CYS A 3 -25.64 34.09 -30.16
CA CYS A 3 -25.85 34.36 -28.74
C CYS A 3 -27.35 34.58 -28.47
N LYS A 4 -27.85 34.11 -27.32
CA LYS A 4 -29.11 34.52 -26.68
C LYS A 4 -28.75 34.71 -25.19
N LEU A 5 -28.73 35.91 -24.58
CA LEU A 5 -29.83 36.84 -24.26
C LEU A 5 -30.98 36.12 -23.54
N GLY A 6 -31.34 36.35 -22.28
CA GLY A 6 -30.90 37.25 -21.22
C GLY A 6 -31.92 37.23 -20.07
N ILE A 7 -31.50 37.72 -18.88
CA ILE A 7 -32.29 38.34 -17.79
C ILE A 7 -33.22 37.45 -16.94
N ALA A 8 -32.97 37.38 -15.63
CA ALA A 8 -33.82 38.00 -14.58
C ALA A 8 -33.30 37.70 -13.17
N PHE A 9 -33.06 38.76 -12.40
CA PHE A 9 -32.93 38.73 -10.94
C PHE A 9 -34.26 38.28 -10.33
N GLY A 10 -34.25 37.18 -9.58
CA GLY A 10 -35.37 36.72 -8.76
C GLY A 10 -34.86 36.37 -7.38
N LEU A 11 -35.02 37.29 -6.43
CA LEU A 11 -34.81 37.06 -5.00
C LEU A 11 -35.96 36.17 -4.51
N SER A 12 -35.71 34.87 -4.33
CA SER A 12 -36.69 33.94 -3.75
C SER A 12 -36.06 33.24 -2.56
N LEU A 13 -36.45 33.67 -1.36
CA LEU A 13 -36.27 32.91 -0.13
C LEU A 13 -37.30 31.79 -0.12
N THR A 14 -36.84 30.54 -0.19
CA THR A 14 -37.60 29.36 0.18
C THR A 14 -36.71 28.43 1.00
N PHE A 15 -36.99 28.34 2.31
CA PHE A 15 -36.54 27.25 3.16
C PHE A 15 -37.37 25.99 2.84
N LEU A 16 -36.73 24.81 2.74
CA LEU A 16 -37.15 23.50 3.29
C LEU A 16 -36.26 22.35 2.73
N THR A 17 -35.39 21.83 3.60
CA THR A 17 -35.00 20.42 3.88
C THR A 17 -35.17 19.29 2.84
N GLY A 18 -34.08 18.52 2.63
CA GLY A 18 -34.04 17.10 2.19
C GLY A 18 -33.47 16.89 0.76
N CYS A 19 -32.62 15.93 0.41
CA CYS A 19 -32.06 14.74 1.05
C CYS A 19 -30.68 14.49 0.39
N GLU A 20 -29.63 14.19 1.16
CA GLU A 20 -28.30 13.84 0.64
C GLU A 20 -28.32 12.38 0.17
N THR A 21 -28.24 12.12 -1.13
CA THR A 21 -27.82 10.80 -1.63
C THR A 21 -26.30 10.73 -1.53
N THR A 22 -25.80 10.40 -0.34
CA THR A 22 -24.44 9.92 -0.17
C THR A 22 -24.38 8.53 -0.79
N ASP A 23 -24.04 8.48 -2.08
CA ASP A 23 -23.52 7.27 -2.69
C ASP A 23 -22.18 6.97 -2.03
N SER A 24 -22.21 6.18 -0.95
CA SER A 24 -21.04 5.51 -0.41
C SER A 24 -20.63 4.36 -1.33
N GLY A 25 -20.33 4.69 -2.58
CA GLY A 25 -19.40 3.95 -3.39
C GLY A 25 -18.02 4.19 -2.80
N SER A 26 -17.49 3.19 -2.11
CA SER A 26 -16.15 3.16 -1.52
C SER A 26 -15.09 3.64 -2.51
N GLN A 27 -14.80 4.94 -2.49
CA GLN A 27 -13.58 5.54 -3.01
C GLN A 27 -12.68 5.82 -1.82
N SER A 28 -11.72 4.95 -1.56
CA SER A 28 -10.50 5.28 -0.82
C SER A 28 -9.37 4.35 -1.19
N THR A 29 -9.00 4.32 -2.46
CA THR A 29 -7.59 4.21 -2.85
C THR A 29 -7.03 5.63 -2.92
N THR A 30 -7.00 6.32 -1.78
CA THR A 30 -6.15 7.51 -1.63
C THR A 30 -4.76 7.00 -1.30
N THR A 31 -3.95 6.67 -2.30
CA THR A 31 -2.51 6.56 -2.10
C THR A 31 -2.01 7.99 -1.85
N ARG A 32 -1.94 8.42 -0.58
CA ARG A 32 -1.37 9.73 -0.27
C ARG A 32 0.10 9.66 -0.61
N SER A 33 0.59 10.60 -1.41
CA SER A 33 2.02 10.74 -1.68
C SER A 33 2.72 11.05 -0.35
N GLY A 34 3.28 10.03 0.30
CA GLY A 34 3.89 10.13 1.62
C GLY A 34 3.71 8.91 2.53
N ASP A 35 2.83 7.97 2.18
CA ASP A 35 2.62 6.79 3.01
C ASP A 35 3.85 5.84 2.97
N SER A 36 4.28 5.33 4.12
CA SER A 36 5.36 4.34 4.21
C SER A 36 4.91 2.99 3.65
N LEU A 37 5.85 2.12 3.27
CA LEU A 37 5.54 0.77 2.81
C LEU A 37 4.66 0.02 3.81
N GLU A 38 4.96 0.12 5.10
CA GLU A 38 4.23 -0.50 6.20
C GLU A 38 2.79 0.01 6.31
N GLN A 39 2.54 1.29 6.00
CA GLN A 39 1.21 1.88 5.95
C GLN A 39 0.42 1.38 4.74
N ILE A 40 1.08 1.32 3.57
CA ILE A 40 0.48 0.80 2.33
C ILE A 40 0.00 -0.65 2.54
N ILE A 41 0.81 -1.49 3.19
CA ILE A 41 0.50 -2.92 3.39
C ILE A 41 -0.17 -3.25 4.73
N ALA A 42 -0.63 -2.24 5.47
CA ALA A 42 -1.13 -2.42 6.83
C ALA A 42 -2.38 -3.31 6.86
N ASP A 43 -3.28 -3.14 5.88
CA ASP A 43 -4.46 -3.97 5.75
C ASP A 43 -4.13 -5.30 5.08
N LYS A 44 -4.20 -6.37 5.89
CA LYS A 44 -3.92 -7.75 5.48
C LYS A 44 -5.20 -8.56 5.26
N GLY A 45 -6.37 -7.95 5.15
CA GLY A 45 -7.64 -8.65 4.93
C GLY A 45 -7.63 -9.49 3.66
N CYS A 46 -8.12 -10.73 3.71
CA CYS A 46 -8.18 -11.65 2.57
C CYS A 46 -9.41 -12.55 2.61
N ASP A 47 -9.84 -13.00 1.43
CA ASP A 47 -10.87 -14.02 1.25
C ASP A 47 -10.27 -15.38 0.84
N ALA A 48 -9.08 -15.36 0.22
CA ALA A 48 -8.38 -16.57 -0.22
C ALA A 48 -6.85 -16.39 -0.25
N SER A 49 -6.11 -17.49 -0.11
CA SER A 49 -4.64 -17.46 0.02
C SER A 49 -3.90 -16.91 -1.21
N PHE A 50 -4.49 -16.95 -2.41
CA PHE A 50 -3.83 -16.40 -3.62
C PHE A 50 -3.67 -14.87 -3.57
N GLN A 51 -4.46 -14.19 -2.73
CA GLN A 51 -4.38 -12.75 -2.48
C GLN A 51 -3.23 -12.43 -1.51
N CYS A 52 -2.74 -13.41 -0.76
CA CYS A 52 -1.65 -13.21 0.19
C CYS A 52 -0.31 -13.31 -0.53
N LYS A 53 0.36 -12.17 -0.66
CA LYS A 53 1.63 -12.03 -1.37
C LYS A 53 2.77 -11.81 -0.38
N VAL A 54 3.97 -12.15 -0.84
CA VAL A 54 5.21 -11.89 -0.12
C VAL A 54 6.09 -11.01 -1.00
N ILE A 55 6.64 -9.94 -0.43
CA ILE A 55 7.59 -9.07 -1.10
C ILE A 55 8.92 -9.02 -0.33
N ALA A 56 10.02 -9.12 -1.07
CA ALA A 56 11.37 -8.92 -0.56
C ALA A 56 11.66 -7.42 -0.46
N VAL A 57 12.19 -6.97 0.68
CA VAL A 57 12.42 -5.55 0.96
C VAL A 57 13.80 -5.35 1.55
N GLY A 58 14.46 -4.26 1.14
CA GLY A 58 15.72 -3.84 1.72
C GLY A 58 16.94 -4.53 1.13
N GLU A 59 18.10 -4.28 1.72
CA GLU A 59 19.35 -4.93 1.40
C GLU A 59 20.21 -5.13 2.65
N ARG A 60 20.64 -6.38 2.89
CA ARG A 60 21.61 -6.69 3.94
C ARG A 60 23.01 -6.29 3.50
N LEU A 61 23.68 -5.52 4.34
CA LEU A 61 25.09 -5.17 4.17
C LEU A 61 26.00 -6.41 4.14
N THR A 62 25.74 -7.38 5.01
CA THR A 62 26.48 -8.66 5.05
C THR A 62 25.70 -9.73 4.27
N CYS A 63 26.39 -10.41 3.34
CA CYS A 63 25.86 -11.49 2.48
C CYS A 63 24.74 -11.11 1.48
N GLY A 64 24.41 -9.84 1.34
CA GLY A 64 23.47 -9.34 0.34
C GLY A 64 22.05 -9.88 0.49
N GLY A 65 21.22 -9.71 -0.55
CA GLY A 65 19.81 -10.09 -0.50
C GLY A 65 18.95 -9.19 0.41
N PRO A 66 17.65 -9.46 0.52
CA PRO A 66 16.74 -8.58 1.25
C PRO A 66 17.00 -8.57 2.75
N SER A 67 16.77 -7.42 3.39
CA SER A 67 16.82 -7.32 4.85
C SER A 67 15.61 -7.98 5.51
N ARG A 68 14.49 -8.08 4.80
CA ARG A 68 13.26 -8.74 5.28
C ARG A 68 12.34 -9.18 4.14
N TYR A 69 11.41 -10.08 4.48
CA TYR A 69 10.25 -10.41 3.66
C TYR A 69 8.99 -9.90 4.35
N LEU A 70 8.13 -9.19 3.63
CA LEU A 70 6.86 -8.67 4.14
C LEU A 70 5.69 -9.38 3.47
N VAL A 71 4.67 -9.69 4.27
CA VAL A 71 3.39 -10.24 3.79
C VAL A 71 2.40 -9.10 3.58
N TYR A 72 1.68 -9.11 2.47
CA TYR A 72 0.59 -8.16 2.20
C TYR A 72 -0.58 -8.86 1.51
N SER A 73 -1.74 -8.19 1.45
CA SER A 73 -2.91 -8.67 0.72
C SER A 73 -3.13 -7.85 -0.53
N SER A 74 -3.09 -8.48 -1.71
CA SER A 74 -3.43 -7.82 -2.98
C SER A 74 -4.93 -7.54 -3.14
N ARG A 75 -5.76 -7.93 -2.16
CA ARG A 75 -7.18 -7.58 -2.12
C ARG A 75 -7.38 -6.07 -1.93
N ASN A 76 -6.57 -5.44 -1.09
CA ASN A 76 -6.82 -4.09 -0.57
C ASN A 76 -5.76 -3.07 -1.00
N VAL A 77 -4.76 -3.48 -1.80
CA VAL A 77 -3.65 -2.62 -2.22
C VAL A 77 -3.34 -2.84 -3.70
N ASN A 78 -2.84 -1.81 -4.36
CA ASN A 78 -2.26 -1.94 -5.69
C ASN A 78 -0.85 -2.55 -5.58
N GLU A 79 -0.60 -3.68 -6.24
CA GLU A 79 0.69 -4.38 -6.20
C GLU A 79 1.85 -3.50 -6.72
N GLU A 80 1.61 -2.65 -7.72
CA GLU A 80 2.64 -1.73 -8.26
C GLU A 80 3.05 -0.67 -7.24
N ASP A 81 2.12 -0.19 -6.41
CA ASP A 81 2.41 0.77 -5.34
C ASP A 81 3.26 0.11 -4.25
N VAL A 82 2.98 -1.15 -3.92
CA VAL A 82 3.76 -1.96 -2.96
C VAL A 82 5.18 -2.17 -3.49
N GLU A 83 5.34 -2.58 -4.76
CA GLU A 83 6.64 -2.78 -5.39
C GLU A 83 7.48 -1.50 -5.44
N ARG A 84 6.85 -0.39 -5.83
CA ARG A 84 7.49 0.93 -5.88
C ARG A 84 7.96 1.38 -4.50
N ALA A 85 7.13 1.22 -3.47
CA ALA A 85 7.48 1.56 -2.10
C ALA A 85 8.59 0.64 -1.54
N ALA A 86 8.51 -0.67 -1.78
CA ALA A 86 9.55 -1.62 -1.39
C ALA A 86 10.90 -1.30 -2.04
N LYS A 87 10.90 -0.96 -3.33
CA LYS A 87 12.11 -0.53 -4.05
C LYS A 87 12.70 0.75 -3.46
N ALA A 88 11.87 1.72 -3.08
CA ALA A 88 12.35 2.95 -2.44
C ALA A 88 13.05 2.67 -1.11
N VAL A 89 12.51 1.76 -0.29
CA VAL A 89 13.15 1.28 0.94
C VAL A 89 14.49 0.60 0.63
N THR A 90 14.52 -0.31 -0.35
CA THR A 90 15.75 -1.01 -0.76
C THR A 90 16.85 -0.04 -1.20
N LEU A 91 16.52 0.95 -2.03
CA LEU A 91 17.49 1.95 -2.48
C LEU A 91 18.02 2.80 -1.33
N THR A 92 17.18 3.06 -0.32
CA THR A 92 17.60 3.78 0.88
C THR A 92 18.61 2.95 1.68
N GLU A 93 18.29 1.69 1.98
CA GLU A 93 19.21 0.78 2.68
C GLU A 93 20.53 0.59 1.90
N GLN A 94 20.46 0.44 0.58
CA GLN A 94 21.63 0.39 -0.31
C GLN A 94 22.52 1.64 -0.18
N SER A 95 21.92 2.83 -0.20
CA SER A 95 22.67 4.08 -0.06
C SER A 95 23.33 4.18 1.31
N GLU A 96 22.65 3.74 2.37
CA GLU A 96 23.23 3.73 3.72
C GLU A 96 24.37 2.72 3.86
N ASN A 97 24.29 1.60 3.14
CA ASN A 97 25.28 0.52 3.17
C ASN A 97 26.65 0.96 2.59
N GLN A 98 26.68 1.94 1.67
CA GLN A 98 27.91 2.36 0.98
C GLN A 98 29.04 2.82 1.91
N ASN A 99 28.71 3.32 3.10
CA ASN A 99 29.68 3.88 4.05
C ASN A 99 29.85 3.03 5.32
N LYS A 100 29.26 1.84 5.35
CA LYS A 100 29.27 0.95 6.52
C LYS A 100 30.28 -0.19 6.31
N ILE A 101 30.86 -0.67 7.40
CA ILE A 101 31.73 -1.86 7.40
C ILE A 101 30.84 -3.09 7.62
N ALA A 102 30.92 -4.07 6.73
CA ALA A 102 30.16 -5.31 6.87
C ALA A 102 30.63 -6.13 8.09
N SER A 103 29.67 -6.77 8.77
CA SER A 103 29.95 -7.75 9.83
C SER A 103 30.48 -9.05 9.22
N GLU A 104 31.31 -9.78 9.96
CA GLU A 104 31.72 -11.16 9.62
C GLU A 104 30.57 -12.17 9.82
N ILE A 105 29.55 -11.81 10.60
CA ILE A 105 28.40 -12.67 10.88
C ILE A 105 27.33 -12.49 9.81
N CYS A 106 26.97 -13.60 9.19
CA CYS A 106 26.00 -13.68 8.11
C CYS A 106 24.76 -14.47 8.54
N GLU A 107 23.81 -13.82 9.20
CA GLU A 107 22.56 -14.49 9.58
C GLU A 107 21.61 -14.57 8.36
N PRO A 108 21.10 -15.76 8.01
CA PRO A 108 20.21 -15.92 6.86
C PRO A 108 18.83 -15.32 7.14
N VAL A 109 18.34 -14.50 6.21
CA VAL A 109 16.94 -14.08 6.16
C VAL A 109 16.20 -14.99 5.18
N LEU A 110 15.40 -15.91 5.72
CA LEU A 110 14.72 -16.93 4.92
C LEU A 110 13.42 -16.37 4.31
N PRO A 111 13.10 -16.73 3.06
CA PRO A 111 11.81 -16.42 2.47
C PRO A 111 10.69 -17.11 3.25
N VAL A 112 9.60 -16.38 3.46
CA VAL A 112 8.37 -16.92 4.07
C VAL A 112 7.34 -17.22 2.99
N GLN A 113 6.33 -18.00 3.33
CA GLN A 113 5.10 -18.11 2.55
C GLN A 113 3.98 -17.33 3.23
N ALA A 114 2.93 -17.03 2.49
CA ALA A 114 1.76 -16.35 3.03
C ALA A 114 0.48 -17.14 2.73
N LEU A 115 -0.37 -17.28 3.73
CA LEU A 115 -1.69 -17.90 3.60
C LEU A 115 -2.76 -16.99 4.19
N CYS A 116 -3.98 -17.13 3.68
CA CYS A 116 -5.14 -16.50 4.27
C CYS A 116 -5.64 -17.36 5.44
N ILE A 117 -5.41 -16.91 6.67
CA ILE A 117 -5.79 -17.61 7.90
C ILE A 117 -6.65 -16.65 8.72
N SER A 118 -7.88 -17.06 9.01
CA SER A 118 -8.87 -16.23 9.73
C SER A 118 -9.07 -14.86 9.07
N ASN A 119 -9.26 -14.86 7.75
CA ASN A 119 -9.48 -13.67 6.91
C ASN A 119 -8.34 -12.64 6.95
N LYS A 120 -7.14 -13.05 7.37
CA LYS A 120 -5.93 -12.23 7.36
C LYS A 120 -4.76 -12.96 6.72
N CYS A 121 -3.98 -12.26 5.91
CA CYS A 121 -2.73 -12.77 5.36
C CYS A 121 -1.68 -12.87 6.47
N GLN A 122 -1.21 -14.09 6.71
CA GLN A 122 -0.23 -14.41 7.74
C GLN A 122 0.99 -15.09 7.12
N SER A 123 2.18 -14.78 7.64
CA SER A 123 3.40 -15.48 7.27
C SER A 123 3.41 -16.88 7.87
N ILE A 124 3.75 -17.87 7.07
CA ILE A 124 3.99 -19.24 7.51
C ILE A 124 5.42 -19.65 7.15
N VAL A 125 6.05 -20.39 8.07
CA VAL A 125 7.34 -21.02 7.85
C VAL A 125 7.06 -22.50 7.58
N LEU A 126 7.49 -23.00 6.42
CA LEU A 126 7.49 -24.44 6.20
C LEU A 126 8.57 -25.07 7.08
N LYS A 127 8.16 -26.04 7.90
CA LYS A 127 9.05 -26.88 8.69
C LYS A 127 9.42 -28.12 7.89
#